data_AF-A0A2S8F3Y5-F1
#
_entry.id   AF-A0A2S8F3Y5-F1
#
_cell.length_a   1.000
_cell.length_b   1.000
_cell.length_c   1.000
_cell.angle_alpha   90.00
_cell.angle_beta   90.00
_cell.angle_gamma   90.00
#
_symmetry.space_group_name_H-M   'P 1'
#
loop_
_entity.id
_entity.type
_entity.pdbx_description
1 polymer ?
#
loop_
_entity_poly.entity_id
_entity_poly.type
_entity_poly.pdbx_seq_one_letter_code
_entity_poly.pdbx_strand_id
1 'polypeptide(L)'
;MGNETDNPFASPHSKALVVKPAQKDQVDWFANPVRRGILAGAIAGAIMLPVCSFNLEPYLRSRPPLSLAFELSVSAGIGAAAGGTVGGISGILVGAVAAASRRFSWRTKVHLVTCLVVCPVVYGASFWLLGVRLYDSPPENPVILELICLLIGFATGIFLFDGLFRLASVVDQDVSADVGTLR
;
A
#
# COMPACT_ATOMS: atom_id res chain seq x y z
N MET A 1 19.99 13.48 -67.57
CA MET A 1 20.06 12.80 -66.25
C MET A 1 19.97 13.89 -65.21
N GLY A 2 18.75 14.22 -64.79
CA GLY A 2 18.50 15.21 -63.74
C GLY A 2 18.44 14.49 -62.41
N ASN A 3 19.20 14.97 -61.43
CA ASN A 3 19.14 14.47 -60.05
C ASN A 3 17.82 14.92 -59.42
N GLU A 4 16.84 14.03 -59.42
CA GLU A 4 15.81 14.04 -58.38
C GLU A 4 16.51 13.72 -57.05
N THR A 5 16.85 14.74 -56.25
CA THR A 5 17.00 14.62 -54.78
C THR A 5 17.36 15.92 -54.07
N ASP A 6 17.55 17.05 -54.77
CA ASP A 6 17.57 18.36 -54.11
C ASP A 6 16.14 18.85 -53.89
N ASN A 7 15.45 18.25 -52.90
CA ASN A 7 14.23 18.84 -52.36
C ASN A 7 14.61 19.82 -51.23
N PRO A 8 14.58 21.15 -51.47
CA PRO A 8 14.92 22.15 -50.46
C PRO A 8 13.88 22.24 -49.32
N PHE A 9 12.79 21.47 -49.40
CA PHE A 9 11.77 21.32 -48.35
C PHE A 9 11.90 20.02 -47.55
N ALA A 10 12.98 19.23 -47.75
CA ALA A 10 13.40 18.23 -46.77
C ALA A 10 13.97 18.97 -45.54
N SER A 11 13.08 19.64 -44.81
CA SER A 11 13.34 20.13 -43.46
C SER A 11 14.01 18.99 -42.70
N PRO A 12 15.10 19.23 -41.95
CA PRO A 12 15.64 18.20 -41.10
C PRO A 12 14.45 17.72 -40.29
N HIS A 13 14.12 16.44 -40.41
CA HIS A 13 13.21 15.81 -39.47
C HIS A 13 13.81 16.12 -38.12
N SER A 14 13.30 17.17 -37.47
CA SER A 14 13.45 17.38 -36.06
C SER A 14 12.82 16.12 -35.52
N LYS A 15 13.64 15.12 -35.27
CA LYS A 15 13.32 14.08 -34.31
C LYS A 15 12.97 14.93 -33.11
N ALA A 16 11.67 15.13 -32.91
CA ALA A 16 11.17 15.55 -31.64
C ALA A 16 11.73 14.47 -30.73
N LEU A 17 12.86 14.78 -30.09
CA LEU A 17 13.33 14.08 -28.93
C LEU A 17 12.09 14.13 -28.07
N VAL A 18 11.39 13.01 -28.00
CA VAL A 18 10.34 12.83 -27.03
C VAL A 18 11.10 13.06 -25.73
N VAL A 19 11.03 14.29 -25.24
CA VAL A 19 11.49 14.65 -23.91
C VAL A 19 10.53 13.86 -23.06
N LYS A 20 10.89 12.60 -22.79
CA LYS A 20 10.24 11.82 -21.77
C LYS A 20 10.30 12.76 -20.57
N PRO A 21 9.14 13.13 -19.99
CA PRO A 21 9.14 13.99 -18.82
C PRO A 21 10.16 13.37 -17.87
N ALA A 22 11.08 14.20 -17.35
CA ALA A 22 12.19 13.73 -16.53
C ALA A 22 11.64 12.67 -15.58
N GLN A 23 12.19 11.46 -15.63
CA GLN A 23 11.64 10.24 -15.02
C GLN A 23 11.25 10.45 -13.54
N LYS A 24 11.89 11.44 -12.88
CA LYS A 24 11.55 12.07 -11.60
C LYS A 24 10.06 12.40 -11.38
N ASP A 25 9.31 12.79 -12.41
CA ASP A 25 7.89 13.15 -12.34
C ASP A 25 6.94 11.97 -12.63
N GLN A 26 7.45 10.83 -13.12
CA GLN A 26 6.65 9.62 -13.39
C GLN A 26 6.58 8.66 -12.20
N VAL A 27 7.27 8.97 -11.10
CA VAL A 27 7.30 8.12 -9.92
C VAL A 27 6.06 8.40 -9.07
N ASP A 28 5.10 7.46 -9.08
CA ASP A 28 3.84 7.58 -8.34
C ASP A 28 4.01 7.44 -6.82
N TRP A 29 4.46 8.52 -6.18
CA TRP A 29 4.61 8.64 -4.72
C TRP A 29 3.31 8.40 -3.94
N PHE A 30 2.16 8.65 -4.58
CA PHE A 30 0.84 8.40 -4.00
C PHE A 30 0.34 6.99 -4.28
N ALA A 31 0.38 6.54 -5.55
CA ALA A 31 -0.25 5.27 -5.93
C ALA A 31 0.49 4.04 -5.38
N ASN A 32 1.82 4.12 -5.21
CA ASN A 32 2.59 2.98 -4.71
C ASN A 32 2.20 2.59 -3.27
N PRO A 33 2.18 3.51 -2.27
CA PRO A 33 1.67 3.21 -0.94
C PRO A 33 0.23 2.69 -0.91
N VAL A 34 -0.65 3.24 -1.76
CA VAL A 34 -2.05 2.79 -1.85
C VAL A 34 -2.13 1.34 -2.31
N ARG A 35 -1.48 0.99 -3.43
CA ARG A 35 -1.49 -0.39 -3.98
C ARG A 35 -0.90 -1.39 -2.99
N ARG A 36 0.25 -1.05 -2.39
CA ARG A 36 0.89 -1.90 -1.36
C ARG A 36 0.03 -2.04 -0.11
N GLY A 37 -0.63 -0.96 0.30
CA GLY A 37 -1.52 -0.94 1.46
C GLY A 37 -2.73 -1.85 1.25
N ILE A 38 -3.41 -1.74 0.10
CA ILE A 38 -4.53 -2.60 -0.27
C ILE A 38 -4.10 -4.08 -0.25
N LEU A 39 -2.96 -4.41 -0.86
CA LEU A 39 -2.46 -5.78 -0.90
C LEU A 39 -2.15 -6.32 0.50
N ALA A 40 -1.35 -5.59 1.29
CA ALA A 40 -0.97 -6.00 2.63
C ALA A 40 -2.20 -6.16 3.55
N GLY A 41 -3.14 -5.21 3.45
CA GLY A 41 -4.41 -5.28 4.17
C GLY A 41 -5.27 -6.45 3.75
N ALA A 42 -5.39 -6.74 2.46
CA ALA A 42 -6.17 -7.87 1.96
C ALA A 42 -5.59 -9.21 2.46
N ILE A 43 -4.25 -9.37 2.43
CA ILE A 43 -3.59 -10.55 2.97
C ILE A 43 -3.85 -10.68 4.48
N ALA A 44 -3.63 -9.59 5.24
CA ALA A 44 -3.84 -9.60 6.68
C ALA A 44 -5.29 -9.95 7.05
N GLY A 45 -6.26 -9.35 6.37
CA GLY A 45 -7.68 -9.61 6.59
C GLY A 45 -8.10 -11.02 6.20
N ALA A 46 -7.57 -11.55 5.09
CA ALA A 46 -7.84 -12.92 4.64
C ALA A 46 -7.36 -13.97 5.65
N ILE A 47 -6.27 -13.69 6.38
CA ILE A 47 -5.75 -14.57 7.43
C ILE A 47 -6.53 -14.37 8.73
N MET A 48 -6.79 -13.12 9.11
CA MET A 48 -7.39 -12.80 10.41
C MET A 48 -8.84 -13.27 10.55
N LEU A 49 -9.68 -13.08 9.53
CA LEU A 49 -11.11 -13.37 9.67
C LEU A 49 -11.39 -14.87 9.88
N PRO A 50 -10.78 -15.81 9.12
CA PRO A 50 -10.88 -17.24 9.40
C PRO A 50 -10.41 -17.62 10.80
N VAL A 51 -9.30 -17.05 11.28
CA VAL A 51 -8.78 -17.29 12.64
C VAL A 51 -9.77 -16.83 13.71
N CYS A 52 -10.44 -15.70 13.48
CA CYS A 52 -11.53 -15.24 14.36
C CYS A 52 -12.77 -16.14 14.27
N SER A 53 -13.09 -16.68 13.10
CA SER A 53 -14.22 -17.59 12.89
C SER A 53 -14.08 -18.92 13.65
N PHE A 54 -12.87 -19.45 13.83
CA PHE A 54 -12.64 -20.64 14.68
C PHE A 54 -12.96 -20.39 16.16
N ASN A 55 -12.87 -19.15 16.64
CA ASN A 55 -13.32 -18.80 18.00
C ASN A 55 -14.83 -18.58 18.11
N LEU A 56 -15.56 -18.51 16.99
CA LEU A 56 -17.02 -18.35 16.91
C LEU A 56 -17.77 -19.69 16.77
N GLU A 57 -17.05 -20.81 16.89
CA GLU A 57 -17.57 -22.17 16.77
C GLU A 57 -18.82 -22.50 17.64
N PRO A 58 -19.04 -21.89 18.83
CA PRO A 58 -20.30 -22.08 19.56
C PRO A 58 -21.53 -21.51 18.81
N TYR A 59 -21.36 -20.44 18.04
CA TYR A 59 -22.45 -19.79 17.30
C TYR A 59 -22.76 -20.51 15.97
N LEU A 60 -21.77 -21.13 15.34
CA LEU A 60 -21.93 -21.85 14.06
C LEU A 60 -22.71 -23.17 14.19
N ARG A 61 -22.75 -23.76 15.39
CA ARG A 61 -23.58 -24.96 15.68
C ARG A 61 -25.09 -24.76 15.45
N SER A 62 -25.55 -23.51 15.29
CA SER A 62 -26.95 -23.18 15.05
C SER A 62 -27.35 -23.08 13.57
N ARG A 63 -26.41 -23.23 12.63
CA ARG A 63 -26.64 -22.99 11.18
C ARG A 63 -26.62 -24.28 10.36
N PRO A 64 -27.33 -24.32 9.21
CA PRO A 64 -27.34 -25.48 8.32
C PRO A 64 -25.90 -25.85 7.90
N PRO A 65 -25.59 -27.13 7.72
CA PRO A 65 -24.23 -27.60 7.49
C PRO A 65 -23.76 -27.18 6.09
N LEU A 66 -23.15 -26.01 5.99
CA LEU A 66 -22.26 -25.69 4.88
C LEU A 66 -20.96 -26.47 5.09
N SER A 67 -20.27 -26.83 4.01
CA SER A 67 -18.95 -27.44 4.15
C SER A 67 -18.01 -26.43 4.80
N LEU A 68 -17.22 -26.86 5.79
CA LEU A 68 -16.23 -26.04 6.48
C LEU A 68 -15.34 -25.26 5.50
N ALA A 69 -14.99 -25.90 4.37
CA ALA A 69 -14.22 -25.29 3.30
C ALA A 69 -14.92 -24.07 2.66
N PHE A 70 -16.24 -24.10 2.51
CA PHE A 70 -17.01 -22.97 1.98
C PHE A 70 -17.05 -21.82 2.98
N GLU A 71 -17.29 -22.09 4.26
CA GLU A 71 -17.32 -21.05 5.30
C GLU A 71 -15.97 -20.36 5.48
N LEU A 72 -14.87 -21.12 5.45
CA LEU A 72 -13.52 -20.59 5.48
C LEU A 72 -13.22 -19.74 4.25
N SER A 73 -13.65 -20.18 3.06
CA SER A 73 -13.45 -19.43 1.82
C SER A 73 -14.21 -18.10 1.82
N VAL A 74 -15.47 -18.12 2.24
CA VAL A 74 -16.30 -16.90 2.37
C VAL A 74 -15.72 -15.95 3.43
N SER A 75 -15.31 -16.49 4.59
CA SER A 75 -14.68 -15.69 5.64
C SER A 75 -13.35 -15.08 5.17
N ALA A 76 -12.51 -15.84 4.46
CA ALA A 76 -11.27 -15.31 3.90
C ALA A 76 -11.56 -14.20 2.87
N GLY A 77 -12.58 -14.35 2.03
CA GLY A 77 -12.99 -13.34 1.05
C GLY A 77 -13.48 -12.04 1.70
N ILE A 78 -14.38 -12.13 2.69
CA ILE A 78 -14.86 -10.97 3.46
C ILE A 78 -13.70 -10.31 4.20
N GLY A 79 -12.84 -11.12 4.82
CA GLY A 79 -11.64 -10.67 5.50
C GLY A 79 -10.72 -9.89 4.56
N ALA A 80 -10.48 -10.42 3.35
CA ALA A 80 -9.66 -9.77 2.34
C ALA A 80 -10.22 -8.40 1.92
N ALA A 81 -11.54 -8.31 1.70
CA ALA A 81 -12.18 -7.05 1.32
C ALA A 81 -12.12 -6.00 2.45
N ALA A 82 -12.40 -6.41 3.69
CA ALA A 82 -12.35 -5.52 4.84
C ALA A 82 -10.91 -5.06 5.13
N GLY A 83 -9.98 -6.02 5.20
CA GLY A 83 -8.56 -5.75 5.41
C GLY A 83 -7.97 -4.91 4.28
N GLY A 84 -8.32 -5.18 3.02
CA GLY A 84 -7.89 -4.39 1.87
C GLY A 84 -8.37 -2.93 1.93
N THR A 85 -9.57 -2.70 2.47
CA THR A 85 -10.10 -1.35 2.70
C THR A 85 -9.29 -0.62 3.78
N VAL A 86 -9.03 -1.26 4.92
CA VAL A 86 -8.22 -0.71 6.02
C VAL A 86 -6.79 -0.41 5.55
N GLY A 87 -6.17 -1.36 4.85
CA GLY A 87 -4.85 -1.19 4.26
C GLY A 87 -4.82 -0.09 3.19
N GLY A 88 -5.87 0.03 2.39
CA GLY A 88 -6.05 1.11 1.41
C GLY A 88 -6.14 2.48 2.05
N ILE A 89 -6.91 2.64 3.13
CA ILE A 89 -6.99 3.89 3.90
C ILE A 89 -5.61 4.27 4.44
N SER A 90 -4.90 3.32 5.04
CA SER A 90 -3.53 3.54 5.50
C SER A 90 -2.60 3.97 4.37
N GLY A 91 -2.67 3.28 3.23
CA GLY A 91 -1.90 3.62 2.02
C GLY A 91 -2.22 5.00 1.45
N ILE A 92 -3.48 5.44 1.49
CA ILE A 92 -3.89 6.80 1.07
C ILE A 92 -3.25 7.85 1.96
N LEU A 93 -3.32 7.67 3.29
CA LEU A 93 -2.74 8.61 4.26
C LEU A 93 -1.21 8.70 4.10
N VAL A 94 -0.54 7.54 4.05
CA VAL A 94 0.92 7.47 3.83
C VAL A 94 1.29 8.05 2.46
N GLY A 95 0.53 7.75 1.41
CA GLY A 95 0.75 8.27 0.06
C GLY A 95 0.58 9.77 -0.04
N ALA A 96 -0.41 10.36 0.65
CA ALA A 96 -0.62 11.80 0.70
C ALA A 96 0.58 12.51 1.37
N VAL A 97 1.04 11.97 2.50
CA VAL A 97 2.25 12.49 3.17
C VAL A 97 3.47 12.33 2.28
N ALA A 98 3.68 11.17 1.66
CA ALA A 98 4.82 10.94 0.78
C ALA A 98 4.84 11.89 -0.42
N ALA A 99 3.68 12.14 -1.04
CA ALA A 99 3.56 13.11 -2.13
C ALA A 99 3.87 14.55 -1.67
N ALA A 100 3.43 14.93 -0.48
CA ALA A 100 3.72 16.24 0.11
C ALA A 100 5.19 16.40 0.50
N SER A 101 5.82 15.36 1.07
CA SER A 101 7.19 15.41 1.57
C SER A 101 8.27 15.14 0.51
N ARG A 102 7.90 14.78 -0.73
CA ARG A 102 8.83 14.31 -1.77
C ARG A 102 10.02 15.23 -2.08
N ARG A 103 9.84 16.55 -1.94
CA ARG A 103 10.87 17.57 -2.27
C ARG A 103 11.83 17.89 -1.14
N PHE A 104 11.60 17.35 0.06
CA PHE A 104 12.39 17.70 1.23
C PHE A 104 13.53 16.71 1.47
N SER A 105 14.65 17.20 2.00
CA SER A 105 15.81 16.37 2.38
C SER A 105 15.51 15.39 3.53
N TRP A 106 14.52 15.70 4.35
CA TRP A 106 14.10 14.90 5.51
C TRP A 106 12.95 13.93 5.20
N ARG A 107 12.59 13.76 3.91
CA ARG A 107 11.48 12.91 3.46
C ARG A 107 11.51 11.49 4.01
N THR A 108 12.69 10.85 4.05
CA THR A 108 12.82 9.46 4.50
C THR A 108 12.43 9.30 5.96
N LYS A 109 12.79 10.28 6.81
CA LYS A 109 12.40 10.29 8.22
C LYS A 109 10.88 10.47 8.37
N VAL A 110 10.29 11.39 7.58
CA VAL A 110 8.85 11.62 7.57
C VAL A 110 8.10 10.37 7.11
N HIS A 111 8.54 9.71 6.04
CA HIS A 111 7.94 8.47 5.55
C HIS A 111 7.99 7.36 6.61
N LEU A 112 9.15 7.18 7.26
CA LEU A 112 9.31 6.17 8.31
C LEU A 112 8.34 6.41 9.48
N VAL A 113 8.33 7.63 10.02
CA VAL A 113 7.47 7.98 11.17
C VAL A 113 6.00 7.85 10.78
N THR A 114 5.61 8.32 9.60
CA THR A 114 4.24 8.21 9.11
C THR A 114 3.82 6.76 8.99
N CYS A 115 4.65 5.90 8.38
CA CYS A 115 4.36 4.48 8.25
C CYS A 115 4.23 3.78 9.62
N LEU A 116 5.13 4.08 10.57
CA LEU A 116 5.15 3.44 11.89
C LEU A 116 4.07 3.93 12.84
N VAL A 117 3.48 5.12 12.60
CA VAL A 117 2.43 5.67 13.46
C VAL A 117 1.05 5.49 12.83
N VAL A 118 0.89 5.86 11.55
CA VAL A 118 -0.42 5.86 10.88
C VAL A 118 -0.93 4.42 10.72
N CYS A 119 -0.08 3.47 10.33
CA CYS A 119 -0.56 2.11 10.08
C CYS A 119 -1.08 1.42 11.36
N PRO A 120 -0.34 1.40 12.50
CA PRO A 120 -0.89 0.86 13.75
C PRO A 120 -2.16 1.57 14.21
N VAL A 121 -2.23 2.90 14.10
CA VAL A 121 -3.41 3.67 14.50
C VAL A 121 -4.62 3.30 13.64
N VAL A 122 -4.47 3.22 12.32
CA VAL A 122 -5.58 2.87 11.42
C VAL A 122 -6.09 1.46 11.68
N TYR A 123 -5.20 0.49 11.88
CA TYR A 123 -5.59 -0.90 12.16
C TYR A 123 -6.21 -1.05 13.57
N GLY A 124 -5.58 -0.46 14.60
CA GLY A 124 -6.10 -0.47 15.96
C GLY A 124 -7.45 0.25 16.09
N ALA A 125 -7.61 1.41 15.46
CA ALA A 125 -8.87 2.15 15.45
C ALA A 125 -9.98 1.41 14.69
N SER A 126 -9.66 0.78 13.56
CA SER A 126 -10.62 -0.04 12.80
C SER A 126 -11.12 -1.21 13.65
N PHE A 127 -10.22 -1.85 14.41
CA PHE A 127 -10.59 -2.89 15.35
C PHE A 127 -11.45 -2.35 16.49
N TRP A 128 -11.10 -1.22 17.10
CA TRP A 128 -11.92 -0.60 18.15
C TRP A 128 -13.35 -0.31 17.67
N LEU A 129 -13.51 0.27 16.48
CA LEU A 129 -14.81 0.58 15.89
C LEU A 129 -15.66 -0.68 15.63
N LEU A 130 -15.03 -1.79 15.22
CA LEU A 130 -15.69 -3.08 15.06
C LEU A 130 -15.95 -3.77 16.41
N GLY A 131 -15.02 -3.63 17.35
CA GLY A 131 -14.98 -4.23 18.68
C GLY A 131 -15.98 -3.65 19.67
N VAL A 132 -16.45 -2.41 19.47
CA VAL A 132 -17.59 -1.85 20.23
C VAL A 132 -18.83 -2.76 20.12
N ARG A 133 -18.95 -3.60 19.08
CA ARG A 133 -20.03 -4.58 18.94
C ARG A 133 -19.72 -5.99 19.45
N LEU A 134 -18.48 -6.26 19.89
CA LEU A 134 -18.03 -7.55 20.42
C LEU A 134 -17.98 -7.59 21.96
N TYR A 135 -18.48 -6.55 22.64
CA TYR A 135 -18.47 -6.39 24.11
C TYR A 135 -19.23 -7.47 24.90
N ASP A 136 -19.88 -8.43 24.24
CA ASP A 136 -20.42 -9.65 24.87
C ASP A 136 -19.38 -10.77 25.02
N SER A 137 -18.13 -10.55 24.59
CA SER A 137 -17.04 -11.53 24.66
C SER A 137 -16.25 -11.42 25.97
N PRO A 138 -15.59 -12.50 26.44
CA PRO A 138 -14.72 -12.47 27.62
C PRO A 138 -13.65 -11.36 27.53
N PRO A 139 -13.33 -10.67 28.64
CA PRO A 139 -12.48 -9.47 28.66
C PRO A 139 -11.02 -9.68 28.21
N GLU A 140 -10.55 -10.92 28.13
CA GLU A 140 -9.17 -11.25 27.71
C GLU A 140 -8.99 -11.26 26.18
N ASN A 141 -10.04 -11.58 25.42
CA ASN A 141 -10.02 -11.66 23.96
C ASN A 141 -9.83 -10.30 23.24
N PRO A 142 -10.42 -9.16 23.67
CA PRO A 142 -10.25 -7.89 22.96
C PRO A 142 -8.82 -7.35 23.04
N VAL A 143 -8.12 -7.55 24.16
CA VAL A 143 -6.74 -7.06 24.35
C VAL A 143 -5.76 -7.79 23.44
N ILE A 144 -5.86 -9.12 23.36
CA ILE A 144 -5.00 -9.93 22.48
C ILE A 144 -5.24 -9.55 21.03
N LEU A 145 -6.51 -9.37 20.65
CA LEU A 145 -6.88 -9.03 19.28
C LEU A 145 -6.42 -7.62 18.88
N GLU A 146 -6.52 -6.66 19.80
CA GLU A 146 -5.98 -5.31 19.63
C GLU A 146 -4.45 -5.34 19.44
N LEU A 147 -3.73 -6.11 20.27
CA LEU A 147 -2.29 -6.30 20.12
C LEU A 147 -1.92 -6.90 18.75
N ILE A 148 -2.68 -7.90 18.28
CA ILE A 148 -2.49 -8.47 16.94
C ILE A 148 -2.72 -7.42 15.85
N CYS A 149 -3.77 -6.62 15.94
CA CYS A 149 -4.05 -5.55 14.98
C CYS A 149 -2.94 -4.47 14.97
N LEU A 150 -2.41 -4.11 16.14
CA LEU A 150 -1.27 -3.19 16.25
C LEU A 150 -0.02 -3.78 15.58
N LEU A 151 0.30 -5.06 15.83
CA LEU A 151 1.43 -5.74 15.22
C LEU A 151 1.29 -5.83 13.69
N ILE A 152 0.09 -6.12 13.18
CA ILE A 152 -0.20 -6.10 11.74
C ILE A 152 -0.02 -4.69 11.17
N GLY A 153 -0.49 -3.67 11.88
CA GLY A 153 -0.29 -2.28 11.51
C GLY A 153 1.19 -1.92 11.43
N PHE A 154 2.01 -2.36 12.39
CA PHE A 154 3.46 -2.16 12.36
C PHE A 154 4.12 -2.88 11.17
N ALA A 155 3.78 -4.15 10.95
CA ALA A 155 4.30 -4.92 9.81
C ALA A 155 3.93 -4.26 8.47
N THR A 156 2.68 -3.79 8.35
CA THR A 156 2.20 -3.04 7.18
C THR A 156 2.97 -1.75 7.00
N GLY A 157 3.21 -1.00 8.08
CA GLY A 157 4.03 0.22 8.05
C GLY A 157 5.45 -0.04 7.55
N ILE A 158 6.12 -1.07 8.05
CA ILE A 158 7.46 -1.47 7.57
C ILE A 158 7.42 -1.83 6.09
N PHE A 159 6.40 -2.59 5.65
CA PHE A 159 6.23 -2.97 4.25
C PHE A 159 5.98 -1.78 3.32
N LEU A 160 5.19 -0.79 3.76
CA LEU A 160 4.98 0.45 3.00
C LEU A 160 6.26 1.29 2.95
N PHE A 161 6.98 1.39 4.06
CA PHE A 161 8.23 2.14 4.15
C PHE A 161 9.32 1.55 3.24
N ASP A 162 9.50 0.23 3.20
CA ASP A 162 10.42 -0.43 2.25
C ASP A 162 10.13 0.01 0.80
N GLY A 163 8.84 0.13 0.45
CA GLY A 163 8.42 0.55 -0.89
C GLY A 163 8.80 1.99 -1.20
N LEU A 164 8.55 2.89 -0.26
CA LEU A 164 8.93 4.29 -0.36
C LEU A 164 10.44 4.51 -0.33
N PHE A 165 11.16 3.69 0.44
CA PHE A 165 12.61 3.76 0.53
C PHE A 165 13.27 3.36 -0.79
N ARG A 166 12.83 2.24 -1.39
CA ARG A 166 13.28 1.82 -2.74
C ARG A 166 12.95 2.87 -3.79
N LEU A 167 11.77 3.49 -3.67
CA LEU A 167 11.35 4.56 -4.57
C LEU A 167 12.28 5.78 -4.49
N ALA A 168 12.64 6.17 -3.27
CA ALA A 168 13.56 7.27 -3.02
C ALA A 168 14.98 6.97 -3.54
N SER A 169 15.48 5.75 -3.36
CA SER A 169 16.83 5.38 -3.82
C SER A 169 16.95 5.40 -5.35
N VAL A 170 15.91 4.98 -6.08
CA VAL A 170 15.91 5.05 -7.56
C VAL A 170 15.99 6.50 -8.03
N VAL A 171 15.21 7.39 -7.41
CA VAL A 171 15.20 8.82 -7.75
C VAL A 171 16.55 9.48 -7.47
N ASP A 172 17.25 9.09 -6.41
CA ASP A 172 18.56 9.66 -6.07
C ASP A 172 19.69 9.15 -6.98
N GLN A 173 19.60 7.92 -7.50
CA GLN A 173 20.56 7.35 -8.45
C GLN A 173 20.49 8.03 -9.82
N ASP A 174 19.28 8.29 -10.32
CA ASP A 174 19.07 8.94 -11.63
C ASP A 174 19.65 10.38 -11.65
N VAL A 175 19.52 11.13 -10.55
CA VAL A 175 20.10 12.47 -10.42
C VAL A 175 21.63 12.45 -10.50
N SER A 176 22.26 11.41 -9.97
CA SER A 176 23.72 11.29 -9.97
C SER A 176 24.28 10.94 -11.35
N ALA A 177 23.53 10.17 -12.15
CA ALA A 177 23.91 9.79 -13.51
C ALA A 177 23.87 10.99 -14.48
N ASP A 178 22.85 11.84 -14.39
CA ASP A 178 22.69 13.03 -15.25
C ASP A 178 23.74 14.12 -14.99
N VAL A 179 24.25 14.23 -13.76
CA VAL A 179 25.33 15.19 -13.43
C VAL A 179 26.70 14.70 -13.94
N GLY A 180 26.88 13.39 -14.09
CA GLY A 180 28.12 12.77 -14.55
C GLY A 180 28.38 12.91 -16.06
N THR A 181 27.33 13.03 -16.88
CA THR A 181 27.42 13.16 -18.35
C THR A 181 27.61 14.59 -18.84
N LEU A 182 27.53 15.59 -17.95
CA LEU A 182 27.76 17.00 -18.25
C LEU A 182 29.21 17.45 -17.96
N ARG A 183 30.13 16.50 -17.72
CA ARG A 183 31.58 16.73 -17.59
C ARG A 183 32.32 16.03 -18.72
#